data_AF-A0A2G5P5K4-F1
#
_entry.id   AF-A0A2G5P5K4-F1
#
_cell.length_a   1.000
_cell.length_b   1.000
_cell.length_c   1.000
_cell.angle_alpha   90.00
_cell.angle_beta   90.00
_cell.angle_gamma   90.00
#
_symmetry.space_group_name_H-M   'P 1'
#
loop_
_entity.id
_entity.type
_entity.pdbx_description
1 polymer ?
#
loop_
_entity_poly.entity_id
_entity_poly.type
_entity_poly.pdbx_seq_one_letter_code
_entity_poly.pdbx_strand_id
1 'polypeptide(L)'
;MNVTGVTVLPQRNESHVIDSKLFSCSLCPRVAIETTLQWRTYEHLGAKEDTNHSSGPWRAANPNAVVVSKPSRFANPFRSGSETEFVRDGVTRRVRVRDRAQAVALFRELMAQELYVPGYPSVEEIREVLNGKDVARWCGPDLECHGDVLIETANRTRGR
;
A
#
# COMPACT_ATOMS: atom_id res chain seq x y z
N MET A 1 4.46 -61.63 -13.11
CA MET A 1 3.96 -61.23 -11.78
C MET A 1 4.19 -59.73 -11.64
N ASN A 2 3.08 -59.01 -11.43
CA ASN A 2 2.90 -57.59 -11.04
C ASN A 2 3.92 -57.10 -9.99
N VAL A 3 4.23 -55.82 -9.74
CA VAL A 3 3.67 -54.46 -9.97
C VAL A 3 4.86 -53.50 -9.69
N THR A 4 5.02 -52.29 -10.24
CA THR A 4 4.33 -51.07 -9.80
C THR A 4 4.55 -49.93 -10.80
N GLY A 5 3.45 -49.36 -11.29
CA GLY A 5 3.43 -48.05 -11.95
C GLY A 5 3.30 -46.94 -10.91
N VAL A 6 4.07 -45.86 -11.08
CA VAL A 6 3.87 -44.60 -10.35
C VAL A 6 3.10 -43.66 -11.26
N THR A 7 1.80 -43.57 -11.01
CA THR A 7 0.91 -42.56 -11.58
C THR A 7 1.15 -41.23 -10.89
N VAL A 8 1.48 -40.19 -11.66
CA VAL A 8 1.50 -38.80 -11.23
C VAL A 8 0.08 -38.36 -10.90
N LEU A 9 -0.20 -38.04 -9.64
CA LEU A 9 -1.47 -37.46 -9.22
C LEU A 9 -1.53 -35.97 -9.61
N PRO A 10 -2.67 -35.46 -10.10
CA PRO A 10 -2.82 -34.06 -10.45
C PRO A 10 -2.86 -33.18 -9.20
N GLN A 11 -2.11 -32.08 -9.21
CA GLN A 11 -2.17 -31.02 -8.22
C GLN A 11 -3.56 -30.37 -8.29
N ARG A 12 -4.33 -30.48 -7.20
CA ARG A 12 -5.60 -29.79 -7.03
C ARG A 12 -5.36 -28.30 -6.84
N ASN A 13 -5.95 -27.50 -7.71
CA ASN A 13 -6.14 -26.06 -7.60
C ASN A 13 -7.48 -25.78 -6.91
N GLU A 14 -7.54 -25.89 -5.58
CA GLU A 14 -8.72 -25.49 -4.83
C GLU A 14 -8.62 -23.98 -4.51
N SER A 15 -9.42 -23.20 -5.24
CA SER A 15 -9.69 -21.80 -4.93
C SER A 15 -10.47 -21.72 -3.62
N HIS A 16 -9.86 -21.19 -2.56
CA HIS A 16 -10.58 -20.89 -1.33
C HIS A 16 -11.49 -19.67 -1.57
N VAL A 17 -12.75 -19.94 -1.91
CA VAL A 17 -13.85 -19.01 -1.74
C VAL A 17 -14.16 -18.96 -0.24
N ILE A 18 -13.91 -17.83 0.42
CA ILE A 18 -14.37 -17.60 1.78
C ILE A 18 -15.83 -17.15 1.69
N ASP A 19 -16.71 -17.99 2.23
CA ASP A 19 -18.16 -17.85 2.33
C ASP A 19 -18.54 -16.59 3.14
N SER A 20 -19.27 -15.68 2.50
CA SER A 20 -19.73 -14.40 3.03
C SER A 20 -20.97 -14.58 3.90
N LYS A 21 -20.77 -14.81 5.21
CA LYS A 21 -21.86 -14.72 6.18
C LYS A 21 -22.07 -13.27 6.64
N LEU A 22 -23.11 -12.68 6.05
CA LEU A 22 -23.76 -11.42 6.43
C LEU A 22 -24.08 -11.37 7.93
N PHE A 23 -23.58 -10.35 8.62
CA PHE A 23 -24.09 -9.96 9.95
C PHE A 23 -24.88 -8.65 9.80
N SER A 24 -26.20 -8.74 9.73
CA SER A 24 -27.07 -7.56 9.79
C SER A 24 -27.29 -7.16 11.25
N CYS A 25 -26.67 -6.07 11.70
CA CYS A 25 -27.03 -5.41 12.95
C CYS A 25 -28.29 -4.56 12.73
N SER A 26 -29.42 -4.97 13.32
CA SER A 26 -30.74 -4.33 13.20
C SER A 26 -30.89 -3.00 13.96
N LEU A 27 -29.79 -2.44 14.49
CA LEU A 27 -29.82 -1.25 15.37
C LEU A 27 -28.99 -0.06 14.84
N CYS A 28 -28.39 -0.14 13.65
CA CYS A 28 -27.55 0.95 13.12
C CYS A 28 -28.04 1.44 11.73
N PRO A 29 -28.64 2.64 11.60
CA PRO A 29 -29.03 3.21 10.30
C PRO A 29 -27.87 3.93 9.58
N ARG A 30 -26.64 3.42 9.68
CA ARG A 30 -25.51 3.92 8.87
C ARG A 30 -24.88 2.76 8.14
N VAL A 31 -25.23 2.68 6.86
CA VAL A 31 -24.60 1.91 5.78
C VAL A 31 -23.19 1.50 6.17
N ALA A 32 -23.01 0.19 6.39
CA ALA A 32 -21.71 -0.43 6.24
C ALA A 32 -21.26 -0.11 4.81
N ILE A 33 -20.39 0.88 4.66
CA ILE A 33 -19.64 1.02 3.43
C ILE A 33 -18.71 -0.19 3.45
N GLU A 34 -19.20 -1.29 2.89
CA GLU A 34 -18.35 -2.33 2.35
C GLU A 34 -17.39 -1.62 1.40
N THR A 35 -16.23 -1.23 1.92
CA THR A 35 -15.05 -1.05 1.09
C THR A 35 -14.64 -2.44 0.62
N THR A 36 -15.46 -3.04 -0.24
CA THR A 36 -15.03 -3.97 -1.29
C THR A 36 -14.24 -3.15 -2.29
N LEU A 37 -13.15 -2.59 -1.78
CA LEU A 37 -12.06 -2.07 -2.56
C LEU A 37 -11.53 -3.42 -3.11
N GLN A 38 -11.86 -3.66 -4.37
CA GLN A 38 -11.69 -4.94 -5.01
C GLN A 38 -10.23 -4.95 -5.45
N TRP A 39 -9.38 -5.72 -4.77
CA TRP A 39 -7.96 -5.81 -5.09
C TRP A 39 -7.82 -6.41 -6.48
N ARG A 40 -7.75 -5.58 -7.52
CA ARG A 40 -7.32 -6.04 -8.85
C ARG A 40 -5.81 -6.23 -8.77
N THR A 41 -5.42 -7.47 -8.52
CA THR A 41 -4.04 -7.92 -8.49
C THR A 41 -3.34 -7.60 -9.82
N TYR A 42 -2.10 -7.13 -9.71
CA TYR A 42 -1.24 -6.64 -10.79
C TYR A 42 -0.71 -7.74 -11.74
N GLU A 43 -1.26 -8.95 -11.72
CA GLU A 43 -0.89 -10.00 -12.70
C GLU A 43 -1.51 -9.79 -14.07
N HIS A 44 -2.66 -9.11 -14.17
CA HIS A 44 -3.35 -8.89 -15.46
C HIS A 44 -2.83 -7.68 -16.26
N LEU A 45 -1.87 -6.91 -15.75
CA LEU A 45 -1.47 -5.61 -16.35
C LEU A 45 -0.18 -5.64 -17.18
N GLY A 46 0.41 -6.81 -17.46
CA GLY A 46 1.50 -6.94 -18.45
C GLY A 46 2.80 -6.19 -18.15
N ALA A 47 2.97 -5.63 -16.96
CA ALA A 47 4.06 -4.72 -16.61
C ALA A 47 5.39 -5.44 -16.26
N LYS A 48 5.79 -6.46 -17.01
CA LYS A 48 7.09 -7.13 -16.78
C LYS A 48 8.28 -6.41 -17.45
N GLU A 49 8.06 -5.48 -18.39
CA GLU A 49 9.18 -4.87 -19.14
C GLU A 49 9.18 -3.34 -19.23
N ASP A 50 8.14 -2.67 -18.75
CA ASP A 50 8.05 -1.20 -18.85
C ASP A 50 8.79 -0.51 -17.71
N THR A 51 10.10 -0.36 -17.88
CA THR A 51 11.00 0.43 -17.01
C THR A 51 10.63 1.91 -16.89
N ASN A 52 9.63 2.39 -17.64
CA ASN A 52 9.11 3.75 -17.54
C ASN A 52 7.88 3.82 -16.62
N HIS A 53 8.16 4.01 -15.32
CA HIS A 53 7.17 4.14 -14.24
C HIS A 53 6.17 5.31 -14.41
N SER A 54 6.35 6.18 -15.39
CA SER A 54 5.52 7.38 -15.57
C SER A 54 4.53 7.28 -16.75
N SER A 55 4.81 6.45 -17.77
CA SER A 55 4.09 6.51 -19.06
C SER A 55 3.84 5.16 -19.76
N GLY A 56 3.91 4.03 -19.05
CA GLY A 56 3.58 2.71 -19.60
C GLY A 56 2.08 2.47 -19.83
N PRO A 57 1.69 1.36 -20.49
CA PRO A 57 0.29 0.99 -20.79
C PRO A 57 -0.62 0.97 -19.56
N TRP A 58 -0.08 0.65 -18.39
CA TRP A 58 -0.78 0.69 -17.12
C TRP A 58 -1.37 2.09 -16.81
N ARG A 59 -0.69 3.16 -17.26
CA ARG A 59 -1.14 4.55 -17.07
C ARG A 59 -2.42 4.83 -17.86
N ALA A 60 -2.52 4.30 -19.08
CA ALA A 60 -3.72 4.46 -19.90
C ALA A 60 -4.93 3.76 -19.25
N ALA A 61 -4.71 2.61 -18.60
CA ALA A 61 -5.75 1.91 -17.86
C ALA A 61 -6.09 2.57 -16.50
N ASN A 62 -5.16 3.31 -15.91
CA ASN A 62 -5.31 3.95 -14.60
C ASN A 62 -4.92 5.44 -14.65
N PRO A 63 -5.67 6.26 -15.41
CA PRO A 63 -5.29 7.66 -15.66
C PRO A 63 -5.32 8.51 -14.39
N ASN A 64 -6.13 8.12 -13.40
CA ASN A 64 -6.30 8.85 -12.15
C ASN A 64 -5.39 8.37 -11.01
N ALA A 65 -4.63 7.29 -11.21
CA ALA A 65 -3.77 6.73 -10.17
C ALA A 65 -2.56 7.65 -9.88
N VAL A 66 -2.32 7.98 -8.62
CA VAL A 66 -1.22 8.87 -8.23
C VAL A 66 0.05 8.05 -7.99
N VAL A 67 1.16 8.45 -8.62
CA VAL A 67 2.47 7.84 -8.37
C VAL A 67 2.96 8.23 -6.98
N VAL A 68 3.24 7.23 -6.14
CA VAL A 68 3.79 7.44 -4.78
C VAL A 68 5.22 6.90 -4.62
N SER A 69 5.89 6.51 -5.70
CA SER A 69 7.30 6.13 -5.70
C SER A 69 8.19 7.32 -6.06
N LYS A 70 9.52 7.15 -6.00
CA LYS A 70 10.44 8.20 -6.49
C LYS A 70 10.26 8.42 -8.00
N PRO A 71 10.36 9.68 -8.48
CA PRO A 71 10.73 10.90 -7.77
C PRO A 71 9.55 11.69 -7.17
N SER A 72 8.38 11.09 -6.97
CA SER A 72 7.21 11.81 -6.44
C SER A 72 7.45 12.36 -5.03
N ARG A 73 6.76 13.47 -4.71
CA ARG A 73 6.74 14.05 -3.35
C ARG A 73 6.11 13.15 -2.29
N PHE A 74 5.44 12.07 -2.70
CA PHE A 74 4.80 11.09 -1.81
C PHE A 74 5.67 9.86 -1.56
N ALA A 75 6.89 9.80 -2.11
CA ALA A 75 7.82 8.70 -1.85
C ALA A 75 8.20 8.60 -0.37
N ASN A 76 8.36 7.39 0.17
CA ASN A 76 8.82 7.21 1.56
C ASN A 76 10.20 7.90 1.78
N PRO A 77 10.33 8.86 2.71
CA PRO A 77 11.61 9.49 3.03
C PRO A 77 12.58 8.53 3.75
N PHE A 78 12.08 7.46 4.37
CA PHE A 78 12.88 6.43 5.04
C PHE A 78 13.24 5.32 4.05
N ARG A 79 14.51 5.23 3.64
CA ARG A 79 15.00 4.20 2.72
C ARG A 79 15.93 3.23 3.43
N SER A 80 15.65 1.93 3.32
CA SER A 80 16.54 0.87 3.81
C SER A 80 17.99 1.10 3.38
N GLY A 81 18.92 1.00 4.32
CA GLY A 81 20.35 1.25 4.13
C GLY A 81 20.76 2.72 4.01
N SER A 82 19.82 3.67 4.10
CA SER A 82 20.09 5.11 4.06
C SER A 82 19.95 5.73 5.43
N GLU A 83 20.64 6.86 5.63
CA GLU A 83 20.43 7.73 6.79
C GLU A 83 19.39 8.79 6.43
N THR A 84 18.40 8.98 7.30
CA THR A 84 17.34 9.99 7.13
C THR A 84 17.31 10.87 8.38
N GLU A 85 17.25 12.18 8.17
CA GLU A 85 17.06 13.18 9.22
C GLU A 85 15.56 13.47 9.42
N PHE A 86 15.14 13.62 10.67
CA PHE A 86 13.76 13.95 11.04
C PHE A 86 13.75 14.70 12.38
N VAL A 87 12.63 15.34 12.70
CA VAL A 87 12.40 16.04 13.97
C VAL A 87 11.42 15.21 14.81
N ARG A 88 11.74 15.03 16.09
CA ARG A 88 10.84 14.44 17.10
C ARG A 88 10.97 15.23 18.39
N ASP A 89 9.85 15.62 18.98
CA ASP A 89 9.80 16.44 20.21
C ASP A 89 10.63 17.73 20.10
N GLY A 90 10.63 18.36 18.92
CA GLY A 90 11.43 19.57 18.64
C GLY A 90 12.93 19.33 18.48
N VAL A 91 13.40 18.08 18.54
CA VAL A 91 14.82 17.72 18.42
C VAL A 91 15.08 17.05 17.07
N THR A 92 16.05 17.58 16.32
CA THR A 92 16.54 16.94 15.09
C THR A 92 17.34 15.67 15.43
N ARG A 93 16.97 14.57 14.78
CA ARG A 93 17.58 13.25 14.94
C ARG A 93 17.91 12.66 13.58
N ARG A 94 18.85 11.71 13.56
CA ARG A 94 19.16 10.91 12.38
C ARG A 94 19.00 9.44 12.70
N VAL A 95 18.49 8.69 11.73
CA VAL A 95 18.35 7.23 11.83
C VAL A 95 18.90 6.59 10.57
N ARG A 96 19.73 5.57 10.75
CA ARG A 96 20.08 4.63 9.68
C ARG A 96 19.00 3.56 9.60
N VAL A 97 18.23 3.57 8.52
CA VAL A 97 17.10 2.65 8.34
C VAL A 97 17.65 1.26 8.03
N ARG A 98 17.34 0.27 8.87
CA ARG A 98 17.88 -1.10 8.78
C ARG A 98 17.24 -1.88 7.65
N ASP A 99 15.91 -1.86 7.59
CA ASP A 99 15.12 -2.72 6.73
C ASP A 99 13.79 -2.05 6.33
N ARG A 100 13.02 -2.76 5.50
CA ARG A 100 11.70 -2.30 5.03
C ARG A 100 10.70 -2.12 6.17
N ALA A 101 10.70 -3.01 7.16
CA ALA A 101 9.76 -2.93 8.28
C ALA A 101 9.99 -1.66 9.09
N GLN A 102 11.25 -1.33 9.39
CA GLN A 102 11.59 -0.07 10.05
C GLN A 102 11.23 1.15 9.19
N ALA A 103 11.45 1.08 7.87
CA ALA A 103 11.07 2.16 6.96
C ALA A 103 9.57 2.44 6.98
N VAL A 104 8.74 1.40 7.03
CA VAL A 104 7.27 1.52 7.13
C VAL A 104 6.85 1.99 8.53
N ALA A 105 7.47 1.49 9.59
CA ALA A 105 7.18 1.93 10.97
C ALA A 105 7.44 3.43 11.16
N LEU A 106 8.61 3.92 10.74
CA LEU A 106 8.92 5.36 10.78
C LEU A 106 7.96 6.19 9.91
N PHE A 107 7.52 5.62 8.78
CA PHE A 107 6.53 6.28 7.94
C PHE A 107 5.14 6.34 8.60
N ARG A 108 4.75 5.34 9.39
CA ARG A 108 3.51 5.38 10.19
C ARG A 108 3.60 6.46 11.26
N GLU A 109 4.72 6.58 11.95
CA GLU A 109 4.96 7.65 12.94
C GLU A 109 4.90 9.04 12.28
N LEU A 110 5.40 9.19 11.03
CA LEU A 110 5.27 10.42 10.25
C LEU A 110 3.80 10.76 9.97
N MET A 111 2.99 9.78 9.56
CA MET A 111 1.56 9.97 9.29
C MET A 111 0.73 10.15 10.56
N ALA A 112 1.19 9.60 11.69
CA ALA A 112 0.63 9.84 13.01
C ALA A 112 1.07 11.20 13.61
N GLN A 113 1.90 11.96 12.90
CA GLN A 113 2.43 13.27 13.31
C GLN A 113 3.28 13.20 14.61
N GLU A 114 3.81 12.02 14.93
CA GLU A 114 4.75 11.82 16.05
C GLU A 114 6.18 12.21 15.65
N LEU A 115 6.45 12.29 14.35
CA LEU A 115 7.69 12.82 13.79
C LEU A 115 7.41 13.67 12.56
N TYR A 116 8.38 14.53 12.23
CA TYR A 116 8.32 15.45 11.10
C TYR A 116 9.56 15.30 10.23
N VAL A 117 9.38 15.23 8.91
CA VAL A 117 10.49 15.27 7.94
C VAL A 117 10.40 16.59 7.17
N PRO A 118 11.41 17.48 7.27
CA PRO A 118 11.39 18.76 6.55
C PRO A 118 11.14 18.59 5.04
N GLY A 119 10.15 19.32 4.53
CA GLY A 119 9.78 19.30 3.11
C GLY A 119 8.92 18.10 2.68
N TYR A 120 8.56 17.19 3.59
CA TYR A 120 7.56 16.16 3.30
C TYR A 120 6.14 16.75 3.36
N PRO A 121 5.21 16.35 2.47
CA PRO A 121 3.82 16.83 2.51
C PRO A 121 3.16 16.60 3.87
N SER A 122 2.37 17.57 4.31
CA SER A 122 1.51 17.44 5.49
C SER A 122 0.42 16.39 5.29
N VAL A 123 -0.15 15.89 6.40
CA VAL A 123 -1.27 14.95 6.36
C VAL A 123 -2.48 15.57 5.65
N GLU A 124 -2.68 16.88 5.81
CA GLU A 124 -3.71 17.65 5.14
C GLU A 124 -3.53 17.67 3.62
N GLU A 125 -2.33 18.01 3.13
CA GLU A 125 -2.01 17.97 1.69
C GLU A 125 -2.14 16.56 1.11
N ILE A 126 -1.75 15.54 1.87
CA ILE A 126 -1.90 14.13 1.49
C ILE A 126 -3.39 13.79 1.31
N ARG A 127 -4.24 14.18 2.26
CA ARG A 127 -5.69 13.97 2.15
C ARG A 127 -6.29 14.70 0.97
N GLU A 128 -5.95 15.97 0.79
CA GLU A 128 -6.44 16.78 -0.34
C GLU A 128 -6.14 16.15 -1.70
N VAL A 129 -4.97 15.51 -1.82
CA VAL A 129 -4.51 14.98 -3.11
C VAL A 129 -4.92 13.52 -3.32
N LEU A 130 -4.91 12.70 -2.27
CA LEU A 130 -5.06 11.24 -2.37
C LEU A 130 -6.41 10.69 -1.92
N ASN A 131 -7.27 11.50 -1.27
CA ASN A 131 -8.59 11.03 -0.84
C ASN A 131 -9.41 10.54 -2.05
N GLY A 132 -9.92 9.30 -1.96
CA GLY A 132 -10.67 8.66 -3.03
C GLY A 132 -9.88 8.33 -4.30
N LYS A 133 -8.54 8.37 -4.28
CA LYS A 133 -7.71 8.02 -5.44
C LYS A 133 -6.99 6.70 -5.27
N ASP A 134 -6.76 6.03 -6.40
CA ASP A 134 -5.81 4.93 -6.49
C ASP A 134 -4.38 5.45 -6.41
N VAL A 135 -3.46 4.63 -5.89
CA VAL A 135 -2.02 4.92 -5.89
C VAL A 135 -1.25 3.86 -6.65
N ALA A 136 -0.23 4.30 -7.36
CA ALA A 136 0.71 3.43 -8.05
C ALA A 136 1.99 3.28 -7.23
N ARG A 137 2.31 2.02 -6.88
CA ARG A 137 3.48 1.61 -6.10
C ARG A 137 4.15 0.38 -6.74
N TRP A 138 5.44 0.22 -6.45
CA TRP A 138 6.28 -0.89 -6.97
C TRP A 138 6.80 -1.83 -5.88
N CYS A 139 6.25 -1.73 -4.66
CA CYS A 139 6.42 -2.76 -3.64
C CYS A 139 5.69 -4.03 -4.09
N GLY A 140 6.24 -5.21 -3.76
CA GLY A 140 5.53 -6.48 -3.94
C GLY A 140 4.15 -6.48 -3.26
N PRO A 141 3.17 -7.26 -3.76
CA PRO A 141 1.79 -7.23 -3.26
C PRO A 141 1.68 -7.67 -1.79
N ASP A 142 2.45 -8.69 -1.39
CA ASP A 142 2.43 -9.26 -0.03
C ASP A 142 3.38 -8.54 0.95
N LEU A 143 3.97 -7.43 0.52
CA LEU A 143 4.91 -6.66 1.31
C LEU A 143 4.24 -5.38 1.79
N GLU A 144 4.24 -5.16 3.11
CA GLU A 144 3.92 -3.85 3.69
C GLU A 144 4.69 -2.74 2.96
N CYS A 145 3.96 -1.72 2.53
CA CYS A 145 4.48 -0.59 1.78
C CYS A 145 3.95 0.73 2.35
N HIS A 146 4.69 1.83 2.14
CA HIS A 146 4.23 3.16 2.54
C HIS A 146 2.97 3.61 1.78
N GLY A 147 2.75 3.07 0.56
CA GLY A 147 1.55 3.34 -0.21
C GLY A 147 0.27 2.91 0.51
N ASP A 148 0.31 1.79 1.24
CA ASP A 148 -0.85 1.32 2.01
C ASP A 148 -1.14 2.28 3.17
N VAL A 149 -0.09 2.78 3.83
CA VAL A 149 -0.21 3.80 4.89
C VAL A 149 -0.75 5.14 4.35
N LEU A 150 -0.33 5.55 3.15
CA LEU A 150 -0.83 6.77 2.50
C LEU A 150 -2.33 6.68 2.21
N ILE A 151 -2.78 5.56 1.63
CA ILE A 151 -4.20 5.31 1.35
C ILE A 151 -5.02 5.30 2.63
N GLU A 152 -4.52 4.63 3.67
CA GLU A 152 -5.15 4.60 4.99
C GLU A 152 -5.30 6.02 5.56
N THR A 153 -4.21 6.80 5.53
CA THR A 153 -4.16 8.17 6.06
C THR A 153 -5.07 9.13 5.28
N ALA A 154 -5.10 9.00 3.95
CA ALA A 154 -5.88 9.84 3.06
C ALA A 154 -7.39 9.62 3.20
N ASN A 155 -7.81 8.40 3.55
CA ASN A 155 -9.22 8.02 3.63
C ASN A 155 -9.79 7.95 5.06
N ARG A 156 -8.96 8.04 6.11
CA ARG A 156 -9.44 8.19 7.49
C ARG A 156 -10.24 9.49 7.63
N THR A 157 -11.50 9.38 8.06
CA THR A 157 -12.37 10.53 8.35
C THR A 157 -11.76 11.35 9.48
N ARG A 158 -11.76 12.68 9.38
CA ARG A 158 -11.42 13.55 10.51
C ARG A 158 -12.41 13.20 11.63
N GLY A 159 -11.92 12.68 12.75
CA GLY A 159 -12.75 12.46 13.94
C GLY A 159 -13.44 13.78 14.27
N ARG A 160 -14.77 13.79 14.22
CA ARG A 160 -15.61 14.93 14.58
C ARG A 160 -15.84 14.93 16.08
#